data_AF-A0A3D4APR3-F1
#
_entry.id   AF-A0A3D4APR3-F1
#
_cell.length_a   1.000
_cell.length_b   1.000
_cell.length_c   1.000
_cell.angle_alpha   90.00
_cell.angle_beta   90.00
_cell.angle_gamma   90.00
#
_symmetry.space_group_name_H-M   'P 1'
#
loop_
_entity.id
_entity.type
_entity.pdbx_description
1 polymer ?
#
loop_
_entity_poly.entity_id
_entity_poly.type
_entity_poly.pdbx_seq_one_letter_code
_entity_poly.pdbx_strand_id
1 'polypeptide(L)' 'MSWFKQLWQNSREKGQYYERQAQKYLEAQGLKAIERNYYCPYGELDVIMKDGDTLVFVEVKFRKNNIKGGANYA' A
#
# COMPACT_ATOMS: atom_id res chain seq x y z
N MET A 1 -14.89 23.75 15.51
CA MET A 1 -14.19 22.78 16.38
C MET A 1 -13.76 21.58 15.53
N SER A 2 -12.48 21.50 15.17
CA SER A 2 -11.96 20.53 14.21
C SER A 2 -11.75 19.15 14.84
N TRP A 3 -12.83 18.38 14.99
CA TRP A 3 -12.83 17.02 15.56
C TRP A 3 -12.12 15.94 14.70
N PHE A 4 -11.64 16.27 13.49
CA PHE A 4 -11.06 15.30 12.55
C PHE A 4 -9.54 15.39 12.35
N LYS A 5 -8.83 16.30 13.03
CA LYS A 5 -7.46 16.67 12.62
C LYS A 5 -6.35 15.71 13.03
N GLN A 6 -6.63 14.60 13.73
CA GLN A 6 -5.53 13.81 14.32
C GLN A 6 -5.85 12.32 14.43
N LEU A 7 -6.02 11.65 13.29
CA LEU A 7 -5.98 10.18 13.26
C LEU A 7 -4.57 9.64 13.00
N TRP A 8 -3.66 10.47 12.47
CA TRP A 8 -2.31 10.07 12.07
C TRP A 8 -1.31 11.16 12.46
N GLN A 9 -0.17 10.78 13.03
CA GLN A 9 0.91 11.68 13.44
C GLN A 9 1.78 12.11 12.25
N ASN A 10 1.88 11.29 11.19
CA ASN A 10 2.62 11.64 9.97
C ASN A 10 2.08 10.86 8.73
N SER A 11 2.62 11.18 7.55
CA SER A 11 2.27 10.51 6.29
C SER A 11 2.68 9.04 6.25
N ARG A 12 3.76 8.67 6.94
CA ARG A 12 4.29 7.29 7.00
C ARG A 12 3.36 6.36 7.77
N GLU A 13 2.87 6.79 8.93
CA GLU A 13 1.92 6.02 9.74
C GLU A 13 0.62 5.75 8.97
N LYS A 14 0.16 6.78 8.24
CA LYS A 14 -0.97 6.64 7.34
C LYS A 14 -0.68 5.67 6.20
N GLY A 15 0.50 5.73 5.57
CA GLY A 15 0.93 4.79 4.53
C GLY A 15 0.90 3.35 5.03
N GLN A 16 1.58 3.07 6.14
CA GLN A 16 1.64 1.75 6.77
C GLN A 16 0.26 1.17 7.09
N TYR A 17 -0.68 2.02 7.52
CA TYR A 17 -2.05 1.58 7.75
C TYR A 17 -2.70 1.08 6.45
N TYR A 18 -2.63 1.85 5.37
CA TYR A 18 -3.23 1.47 4.08
C TYR A 18 -2.50 0.31 3.40
N GLU A 19 -1.17 0.22 3.52
CA GLU A 19 -0.42 -0.96 3.06
C GLU A 19 -0.89 -2.24 3.77
N ARG A 20 -1.12 -2.17 5.08
CA ARG A 20 -1.66 -3.29 5.85
C ARG A 20 -3.08 -3.65 5.41
N GLN A 21 -3.92 -2.67 5.12
CA GLN A 21 -5.27 -2.94 4.61
C GLN A 21 -5.23 -3.57 3.21
N ALA A 22 -4.36 -3.08 2.32
CA ALA A 22 -4.18 -3.62 0.98
C ALA A 22 -3.69 -5.07 1.04
N GLN A 23 -2.69 -5.37 1.87
CA GLN A 23 -2.22 -6.74 2.10
C GLN A 23 -3.36 -7.65 2.56
N LYS A 24 -4.11 -7.26 3.60
CA LYS A 24 -5.23 -8.06 4.12
C LYS A 24 -6.30 -8.33 3.07
N TYR A 25 -6.60 -7.32 2.26
CA TYR A 25 -7.55 -7.47 1.16
C TYR A 25 -7.05 -8.49 0.14
N LEU A 26 -5.79 -8.39 -0.29
CA LEU A 26 -5.20 -9.30 -1.28
C LEU A 26 -5.01 -10.72 -0.73
N GLU A 27 -4.69 -10.87 0.56
CA GLU A 27 -4.69 -12.16 1.25
C GLU A 27 -6.07 -12.81 1.20
N ALA A 28 -7.14 -12.04 1.43
CA ALA A 28 -8.51 -12.52 1.29
C ALA A 28 -8.90 -12.86 -0.15
N GLN A 29 -8.20 -12.32 -1.16
CA GLN A 29 -8.34 -12.71 -2.57
C GLN A 29 -7.50 -13.95 -2.95
N GLY A 30 -6.73 -14.52 -2.02
CA GLY A 30 -5.96 -15.75 -2.23
C GLY A 30 -4.46 -15.54 -2.45
N LEU A 31 -3.97 -14.30 -2.47
CA LEU A 31 -2.55 -14.02 -2.57
C LEU A 31 -1.85 -14.34 -1.24
N LYS A 32 -0.60 -14.78 -1.29
CA LYS A 32 0.21 -15.03 -0.10
C LYS A 32 1.18 -13.88 0.11
N ALA A 33 1.14 -13.22 1.27
CA ALA A 33 2.11 -12.20 1.59
C ALA A 33 3.52 -12.81 1.74
N ILE A 34 4.51 -12.15 1.14
CA ILE A 34 5.93 -12.47 1.31
C ILE A 34 6.56 -11.45 2.25
N GLU A 35 6.47 -10.17 1.89
CA GLU A 35 7.12 -9.08 2.64
C GLU A 35 6.38 -7.74 2.43
N ARG A 36 6.57 -6.80 3.37
CA ARG A 36 6.00 -5.44 3.32
C ARG A 36 7.05 -4.43 3.80
N ASN A 37 7.06 -3.22 3.24
CA ASN A 37 8.10 -2.20 3.46
C ASN A 37 9.50 -2.76 3.13
N TYR A 38 9.63 -3.39 1.96
CA TYR A 38 10.90 -3.98 1.53
C TYR A 38 11.83 -2.89 1.00
N TYR A 39 13.06 -2.87 1.49
CA TYR A 39 14.10 -1.94 1.08
C TYR A 39 15.21 -2.67 0.33
N CYS A 40 15.61 -2.13 -0.82
CA CYS A 40 16.75 -2.60 -1.57
C CYS A 40 17.63 -1.43 -2.02
N PRO A 41 18.88 -1.68 -2.49
CA PRO A 41 19.76 -0.61 -2.95
C PRO A 41 19.19 0.25 -4.09
N TYR A 42 18.17 -0.24 -4.78
CA TYR A 42 17.56 0.41 -5.94
C TYR A 42 16.20 1.08 -5.63
N GLY A 43 15.69 0.99 -4.41
CA GLY A 43 14.43 1.62 -4.02
C GLY A 43 13.70 0.89 -2.91
N GLU A 44 12.40 1.18 -2.80
CA GLU A 44 11.50 0.56 -1.83
C GLU A 44 10.29 -0.07 -2.56
N LEU A 45 9.75 -1.12 -1.96
CA LEU A 45 8.54 -1.80 -2.41
C LEU A 45 7.56 -1.89 -1.23
N ASP A 46 6.32 -1.46 -1.44
CA ASP A 46 5.31 -1.43 -0.39
C ASP A 46 4.93 -2.85 0.07
N VAL A 47 4.47 -3.70 -0.85
CA VAL A 47 4.10 -5.11 -0.54
C VAL A 47 4.58 -6.05 -1.65
N ILE A 48 5.13 -7.19 -1.26
CA ILE A 48 5.51 -8.30 -2.13
C ILE A 48 4.62 -9.49 -1.78
N MET A 49 3.96 -10.07 -2.77
CA MET A 49 3.05 -11.20 -2.61
C MET A 49 3.29 -12.29 -3.66
N LYS A 50 2.67 -13.45 -3.46
CA LYS A 50 2.70 -14.60 -4.38
C LYS A 50 1.30 -15.02 -4.78
N ASP A 51 1.09 -15.25 -6.07
CA ASP A 51 -0.11 -15.88 -6.65
C ASP A 51 0.31 -17.08 -7.49
N GLY A 52 0.05 -18.30 -7.01
CA GLY A 52 0.58 -19.52 -7.63
C GLY A 52 2.12 -19.46 -7.71
N ASP A 53 2.67 -19.47 -8.93
CA ASP A 53 4.11 -19.31 -9.20
C ASP A 53 4.52 -17.88 -9.58
N THR A 54 3.57 -16.94 -9.55
CA THR A 54 3.79 -15.54 -9.91
C THR A 54 4.19 -14.72 -8.70
N LEU A 55 5.26 -13.93 -8.83
CA LEU A 55 5.64 -12.91 -7.86
C LEU A 55 4.92 -11.60 -8.20
N VAL A 56 4.22 -11.02 -7.22
CA VAL A 56 3.38 -9.84 -7.40
C VAL A 56 3.94 -8.70 -6.54
N PHE A 57 4.33 -7.62 -7.20
CA PHE A 57 4.76 -6.37 -6.55
C PHE A 57 3.58 -5.40 -6.52
N VAL A 58 3.26 -4.89 -5.34
CA VAL A 58 2.08 -4.04 -5.11
C VAL A 58 2.53 -2.70 -4.56
N GLU A 59 2.21 -1.64 -5.30
CA GLU A 59 2.40 -0.23 -4.90
C GLU A 59 1.06 0.31 -4.34
N VAL A 60 1.07 0.82 -3.12
CA VAL A 60 -0.14 1.23 -2.38
C VAL A 60 -0.22 2.75 -2.29
N LYS A 61 -1.08 3.34 -3.14
CA LYS A 61 -1.31 4.80 -3.14
C LYS A 61 -2.65 5.17 -2.50
N PHE A 62 -2.59 5.73 -1.29
CA PHE A 62 -3.76 6.36 -0.68
C PHE A 62 -4.16 7.65 -1.42
N ARG A 63 -5.45 7.82 -1.70
CA ARG A 63 -6.02 9.07 -2.24
C ARG A 63 -7.15 9.58 -1.37
N LYS A 64 -7.13 10.89 -1.10
CA LYS A 64 -8.25 11.57 -0.43
C LYS A 64 -9.41 11.84 -1.38
N ASN A 65 -9.13 11.99 -2.67
CA ASN A 65 -10.06 12.36 -3.73
C ASN A 65 -9.58 11.83 -5.09
N ASN A 66 -10.51 11.62 -6.04
CA ASN A 66 -10.23 10.93 -7.30
C ASN A 66 -9.65 11.83 -8.42
N ILE A 67 -9.05 12.97 -8.07
CA ILE A 67 -8.70 14.04 -9.03
C ILE A 67 -7.34 13.78 -9.72
N LYS A 68 -6.45 12.98 -9.12
CA LYS A 68 -5.09 12.72 -9.65
C LYS A 68 -4.69 11.25 -9.50
N GLY A 69 -3.76 10.79 -10.35
CA GLY A 69 -3.04 9.51 -10.22
C GLY A 69 -3.60 8.32 -11.01
N GLY A 70 -4.57 8.49 -11.90
CA GLY A 70 -5.03 7.37 -12.76
C GLY A 70 -3.86 6.73 -13.53
N ALA A 71 -4.03 5.48 -13.98
CA ALA A 71 -3.00 4.75 -14.75
C ALA A 71 -2.49 5.52 -15.99
N ASN A 72 -3.25 6.51 -16.45
CA ASN A 72 -2.90 7.41 -17.56
C ASN A 72 -1.92 8.55 -17.18
N TYR A 73 -1.42 8.59 -15.93
CA TYR A 73 -0.48 9.60 -15.44
C TYR A 73 0.81 8.96 -14.89
N ALA A 74 1.19 7.80 -15.44
CA ALA A 74 2.49 7.16 -15.18
C ALA A 74 3.53 7.64 -16.20
#